data_AF-A0A0Q9RGN6-F1
#
_entry.id   AF-A0A0Q9RGN6-F1
#
_cell.length_a   1.000
_cell.length_b   1.000
_cell.length_c   1.000
_cell.angle_alpha   90.00
_cell.angle_beta   90.00
_cell.angle_gamma   90.00
#
_symmetry.space_group_name_H-M   'P 1'
#
loop_
_entity.id
_entity.type
_entity.pdbx_description
1 polymer ?
#
loop_
_entity_poly.entity_id
_entity_poly.type
_entity_poly.pdbx_seq_one_letter_code
_entity_poly.pdbx_strand_id
1 'polypeptide(L)'
;MAFPSARRTPSRLAVVLLIAAPLAAAAPLATAARPAATAPLAAAQVAAPAAITSSAGTSHASPAVVVQRAGAVTPRVQTTRWSSNAELATGLRNGSLISNGSLQFAARPMGSASLRDPYGSGRSVRYDYARWTSPWVAPGFDATNLIASWNARVPAGTYLRIDARTKSATAASSWDTLAVWGFTVESIHRYSGEAQTDDLNKLNTDTLVSQGTSRMRQWQLRVTLMRRSGTTATPRLDSIGAVAANFTTRTAATSPTSMRATSERAVPKFSQMIHTGHYPQWDAGGEAWCSPTSTAMVLRYYGRGPSPEHYAWTGERDGQVDHAARYTYDHNYQGTGNWPFNTAYAGQYSTDAFVTRLLNLRDAERFIRAGIPVVVSIAFARGGLDGSPLTSTPGHLVVITGFAADGRVIVNDPSAATNAGVRRVYRRDQFERAWLGGSGGVAYVIRPPGRALPGDSPRW
;
A
#
# COMPACT_ATOMS: atom_id res chain seq x y z
N MET A 1 3.67 -20.95 39.66
CA MET A 1 2.78 -22.11 39.47
C MET A 1 3.34 -22.93 38.32
N ALA A 2 3.81 -24.13 38.63
CA ALA A 2 4.45 -25.06 37.70
C ALA A 2 3.53 -26.26 37.45
N PHE A 3 3.56 -26.80 36.22
CA PHE A 3 3.30 -28.19 35.77
C PHE A 3 3.20 -28.19 34.22
N PRO A 4 3.33 -29.33 33.49
CA PRO A 4 4.51 -30.18 33.35
C PRO A 4 4.92 -30.44 31.88
N SER A 5 6.10 -31.01 31.69
CA SER A 5 6.56 -31.62 30.45
C SER A 5 6.07 -33.07 30.29
N ALA A 6 5.55 -33.43 29.11
CA ALA A 6 5.69 -34.77 28.54
C ALA A 6 5.45 -34.74 27.02
N ARG A 7 6.32 -35.46 26.30
CA ARG A 7 6.42 -35.57 24.84
C ARG A 7 5.29 -36.44 24.26
N ARG A 8 4.87 -36.15 23.03
CA ARG A 8 4.64 -37.12 21.94
C ARG A 8 4.69 -36.39 20.58
N THR A 9 5.58 -36.86 19.72
CA THR A 9 5.74 -36.52 18.30
C THR A 9 4.57 -37.04 17.45
N PRO A 10 4.33 -36.43 16.29
CA PRO A 10 4.01 -37.21 15.10
C PRO A 10 5.04 -37.01 13.98
N SER A 11 5.31 -38.13 13.33
CA SER A 11 6.22 -38.36 12.22
C SER A 11 5.70 -37.81 10.89
N ARG A 12 6.67 -37.51 10.03
CA ARG A 12 6.52 -37.07 8.63
C ARG A 12 5.84 -38.14 7.77
N LEU A 13 4.97 -37.72 6.86
CA LEU A 13 4.61 -38.47 5.67
C LEU A 13 4.95 -37.61 4.44
N ALA A 14 5.95 -38.08 3.71
CA ALA A 14 6.31 -37.63 2.38
C ALA A 14 5.55 -38.49 1.36
N VAL A 15 5.03 -37.87 0.31
CA VAL A 15 4.56 -38.58 -0.89
C VAL A 15 5.59 -38.30 -1.98
N VAL A 16 6.40 -39.31 -2.28
CA VAL A 16 7.19 -39.47 -3.50
C VAL A 16 6.65 -40.73 -4.15
N LEU A 17 6.21 -40.65 -5.41
CA LEU A 17 6.07 -41.84 -6.24
C LEU A 17 6.74 -41.56 -7.58
N LEU A 18 7.87 -42.23 -7.76
CA LEU A 18 8.62 -42.39 -8.99
C LEU A 18 8.77 -43.92 -9.16
N ILE A 19 8.72 -44.38 -10.41
CA ILE A 19 9.41 -45.53 -11.02
C ILE A 19 8.48 -46.43 -11.85
N ALA A 20 8.65 -46.25 -13.17
CA ALA A 20 9.02 -47.19 -14.23
C ALA A 20 8.16 -48.43 -14.62
N ALA A 21 8.23 -48.65 -15.93
CA ALA A 21 7.70 -49.74 -16.76
C ALA A 21 8.20 -51.15 -16.39
N PRO A 22 7.65 -52.18 -17.07
CA PRO A 22 8.53 -52.99 -17.92
C PRO A 22 7.93 -53.39 -19.30
N LEU A 23 8.85 -53.71 -20.22
CA LEU A 23 8.67 -54.32 -21.55
C LEU A 23 8.30 -55.82 -21.46
N ALA A 24 7.52 -56.34 -22.42
CA ALA A 24 8.01 -57.16 -23.56
C ALA A 24 6.95 -58.11 -24.18
N ALA A 25 6.88 -58.04 -25.52
CA ALA A 25 6.66 -59.08 -26.54
C ALA A 25 5.34 -59.90 -26.63
N ALA A 26 4.61 -59.72 -27.74
CA ALA A 26 4.36 -60.74 -28.77
C ALA A 26 3.51 -60.18 -29.94
N ALA A 27 3.91 -60.47 -31.19
CA ALA A 27 3.10 -60.41 -32.42
C ALA A 27 2.68 -61.86 -32.79
N PRO A 28 1.94 -62.21 -33.89
CA PRO A 28 1.60 -61.40 -35.09
C PRO A 28 0.22 -61.70 -35.77
N LEU A 29 0.03 -61.12 -36.98
CA LEU A 29 -0.68 -61.59 -38.21
C LEU A 29 -2.05 -61.02 -38.66
N ALA A 30 -2.00 -60.46 -39.89
CA ALA A 30 -2.95 -60.55 -41.03
C ALA A 30 -4.29 -59.77 -40.95
N THR A 31 -4.87 -59.13 -41.98
CA THR A 31 -4.65 -59.02 -43.44
C THR A 31 -5.49 -57.84 -44.01
N ALA A 32 -5.21 -57.47 -45.25
CA ALA A 32 -5.62 -56.30 -46.03
C ALA A 32 -7.13 -56.06 -46.33
N ALA A 33 -7.49 -54.79 -46.62
CA ALA A 33 -8.21 -54.36 -47.84
C ALA A 33 -8.30 -52.81 -47.97
N ARG A 34 -7.98 -52.29 -49.17
CA ARG A 34 -8.33 -50.95 -49.77
C ARG A 34 -9.30 -51.23 -50.96
N PRO A 35 -9.81 -50.26 -51.77
CA PRO A 35 -9.66 -48.78 -51.80
C PRO A 35 -11.03 -48.03 -51.90
N ALA A 36 -11.12 -46.69 -51.84
CA ALA A 36 -11.11 -45.72 -52.97
C ALA A 36 -11.72 -44.39 -52.42
N ALA A 37 -11.47 -43.14 -52.85
CA ALA A 37 -10.76 -42.55 -53.97
C ALA A 37 -10.39 -41.06 -53.67
N THR A 38 -9.30 -40.60 -54.30
CA THR A 38 -9.00 -39.27 -54.89
C THR A 38 -8.85 -37.98 -54.07
N ALA A 39 -7.58 -37.55 -53.95
CA ALA A 39 -7.07 -36.16 -53.81
C ALA A 39 -7.03 -35.43 -55.17
N PRO A 40 -6.51 -34.18 -55.35
CA PRO A 40 -5.06 -33.80 -55.25
C PRO A 40 -4.76 -32.45 -54.51
N LEU A 41 -3.61 -32.26 -53.81
CA LEU A 41 -2.27 -31.67 -54.19
C LEU A 41 -2.29 -30.15 -54.54
N ALA A 42 -1.35 -29.24 -54.16
CA ALA A 42 0.02 -29.30 -53.60
C ALA A 42 0.56 -27.91 -53.13
N ALA A 43 1.65 -27.95 -52.32
CA ALA A 43 2.83 -27.04 -52.21
C ALA A 43 2.63 -25.58 -51.68
N ALA A 44 3.55 -24.91 -50.97
CA ALA A 44 4.98 -25.11 -50.65
C ALA A 44 5.36 -24.37 -49.34
N GLN A 45 6.47 -24.78 -48.72
CA GLN A 45 7.12 -24.16 -47.55
C GLN A 45 7.90 -22.88 -47.92
N VAL A 46 7.92 -21.91 -47.01
CA VAL A 46 9.03 -20.93 -46.86
C VAL A 46 9.37 -20.82 -45.37
N ALA A 47 10.66 -20.97 -45.06
CA ALA A 47 11.26 -20.89 -43.73
C ALA A 47 11.42 -19.44 -43.24
N ALA A 48 11.31 -19.23 -41.93
CA ALA A 48 11.75 -18.03 -41.23
C ALA A 48 12.29 -18.40 -39.82
N PRO A 49 13.26 -17.64 -39.27
CA PRO A 49 14.14 -18.10 -38.19
C PRO A 49 13.58 -17.89 -36.78
N ALA A 50 14.24 -18.58 -35.84
CA ALA A 50 13.94 -18.68 -34.43
C ALA A 50 13.73 -17.33 -33.70
N ALA A 51 12.60 -17.23 -33.02
CA ALA A 51 12.36 -16.21 -31.99
C ALA A 51 12.94 -16.69 -30.65
N ILE A 52 13.77 -15.85 -30.07
CA ILE A 52 14.28 -15.95 -28.70
C ILE A 52 13.06 -15.84 -27.77
N THR A 53 12.76 -16.91 -27.04
CA THR A 53 11.74 -16.90 -25.99
C THR A 53 12.23 -16.07 -24.81
N SER A 54 11.78 -14.82 -24.73
CA SER A 54 11.81 -14.04 -23.48
C SER A 54 10.80 -14.63 -22.51
N SER A 55 11.27 -15.25 -21.43
CA SER A 55 10.46 -15.70 -20.31
C SER A 55 9.74 -14.51 -19.67
N ALA A 56 8.42 -14.49 -19.79
CA ALA A 56 7.57 -13.52 -19.11
C ALA A 56 7.73 -13.66 -17.59
N GLY A 57 8.27 -12.63 -16.95
CA GLY A 57 8.26 -12.48 -15.50
C GLY A 57 6.83 -12.39 -15.00
N THR A 58 6.52 -13.18 -13.98
CA THR A 58 5.23 -13.18 -13.29
C THR A 58 5.08 -11.90 -12.46
N SER A 59 4.53 -10.86 -13.07
CA SER A 59 4.05 -9.67 -12.37
C SER A 59 3.01 -10.10 -11.33
N HIS A 60 3.31 -9.91 -10.04
CA HIS A 60 2.38 -10.18 -8.96
C HIS A 60 1.28 -9.12 -9.00
N ALA A 61 0.12 -9.52 -9.52
CA ALA A 61 -1.06 -8.67 -9.60
C ALA A 61 -1.54 -8.30 -8.19
N SER A 62 -1.75 -7.00 -7.94
CA SER A 62 -2.58 -6.54 -6.82
C SER A 62 -3.93 -7.28 -6.87
N PRO A 63 -4.51 -7.67 -5.71
CA PRO A 63 -5.65 -8.57 -5.69
C PRO A 63 -6.85 -8.00 -6.44
N ALA A 64 -7.47 -8.85 -7.27
CA ALA A 64 -8.66 -8.54 -8.03
C ALA A 64 -9.78 -8.05 -7.09
N VAL A 65 -10.22 -6.81 -7.31
CA VAL A 65 -11.36 -6.21 -6.63
C VAL A 65 -12.63 -6.90 -7.13
N VAL A 66 -13.32 -7.62 -6.24
CA VAL A 66 -14.64 -8.20 -6.52
C VAL A 66 -15.63 -7.05 -6.73
N VAL A 67 -16.11 -6.87 -7.96
CA VAL A 67 -17.10 -5.85 -8.33
C VAL A 67 -18.49 -6.33 -7.90
N GLN A 68 -18.93 -5.95 -6.70
CA GLN A 68 -20.36 -5.99 -6.37
C GLN A 68 -21.04 -4.72 -6.93
N ARG A 69 -22.05 -4.90 -7.79
CA ARG A 69 -22.96 -3.82 -8.18
C ARG A 69 -23.83 -3.45 -6.97
N ALA A 70 -23.39 -2.47 -6.18
CA ALA A 70 -24.19 -1.87 -5.13
C ALA A 70 -25.23 -0.92 -5.73
N GLY A 71 -26.47 -0.95 -5.23
CA GLY A 71 -27.42 0.16 -5.39
C GLY A 71 -26.80 1.48 -4.90
N ALA A 72 -27.39 2.62 -5.23
CA ALA A 72 -26.82 3.95 -4.97
C ALA A 72 -26.60 4.22 -3.46
N VAL A 73 -25.49 3.73 -2.90
CA VAL A 73 -25.02 4.05 -1.56
C VAL A 73 -24.51 5.48 -1.62
N THR A 74 -25.07 6.37 -0.81
CA THR A 74 -24.53 7.72 -0.65
C THR A 74 -23.11 7.61 -0.11
N PRO A 75 -22.06 8.04 -0.86
CA PRO A 75 -20.69 7.87 -0.44
C PRO A 75 -20.41 8.66 0.84
N ARG A 76 -19.94 7.99 1.89
CA ARG A 76 -19.54 8.60 3.15
C ARG A 76 -18.10 8.23 3.48
N VAL A 77 -17.36 9.23 3.92
CA VAL A 77 -15.96 9.12 4.31
C VAL A 77 -15.77 9.94 5.58
N GLN A 78 -15.07 9.36 6.56
CA GLN A 78 -14.57 10.08 7.71
C GLN A 78 -13.10 9.74 7.96
N THR A 79 -12.27 10.77 8.08
CA THR A 79 -10.89 10.67 8.54
C THR A 79 -10.86 11.13 9.99
N THR A 80 -10.21 10.35 10.86
CA THR A 80 -10.02 10.72 12.27
C THR A 80 -8.55 10.52 12.62
N ARG A 81 -7.97 11.54 13.26
CA ARG A 81 -6.54 11.64 13.51
C ARG A 81 -6.30 12.11 14.93
N TRP A 82 -5.24 11.59 15.53
CA TRP A 82 -4.68 12.10 16.77
C TRP A 82 -3.26 12.57 16.44
N SER A 83 -3.07 13.88 16.43
CA SER A 83 -1.89 14.56 15.87
C SER A 83 -1.34 15.67 16.77
N SER A 84 -1.90 15.82 17.96
CA SER A 84 -1.49 16.77 18.98
C SER A 84 -1.43 16.11 20.36
N ASN A 85 -0.79 16.78 21.33
CA ASN A 85 -0.74 16.30 22.71
C ASN A 85 -2.14 16.06 23.27
N ALA A 86 -3.07 16.99 23.07
CA ALA A 86 -4.43 16.91 23.60
C ALA A 86 -5.20 15.74 22.98
N GLU A 87 -5.09 15.55 21.66
CA GLU A 87 -5.73 14.45 20.97
C GLU A 87 -5.13 13.10 21.40
N LEU A 88 -3.81 12.94 21.35
CA LEU A 88 -3.15 11.72 21.83
C LEU A 88 -3.49 11.45 23.30
N ALA A 89 -3.74 12.49 24.11
CA ALA A 89 -4.05 12.35 25.52
C ALA A 89 -5.37 11.64 25.79
N THR A 90 -6.30 11.65 24.81
CA THR A 90 -7.60 10.95 24.89
C THR A 90 -7.47 9.43 24.86
N GLY A 91 -6.36 8.89 24.34
CA GLY A 91 -6.14 7.45 24.30
C GLY A 91 -5.58 6.88 25.60
N LEU A 92 -5.90 5.62 25.87
CA LEU A 92 -5.41 4.86 27.01
C LEU A 92 -3.92 4.53 26.82
N ARG A 93 -3.08 4.93 27.79
CA ARG A 93 -1.64 4.72 27.79
C ARG A 93 -1.23 3.64 28.78
N ASN A 94 -0.44 2.66 28.34
CA ASN A 94 0.18 1.64 29.21
C ASN A 94 1.67 1.58 28.90
N GLY A 95 2.52 1.97 29.86
CA GLY A 95 3.97 2.06 29.67
C GLY A 95 4.41 3.13 28.65
N SER A 96 3.49 3.99 28.20
CA SER A 96 3.73 5.09 27.27
C SER A 96 3.37 6.43 27.91
N LEU A 97 3.96 7.51 27.40
CA LEU A 97 3.66 8.88 27.78
C LEU A 97 3.56 9.77 26.53
N ILE A 98 3.04 10.97 26.71
CA ILE A 98 3.01 12.00 25.67
C ILE A 98 3.97 13.10 26.07
N SER A 99 4.87 13.47 25.17
CA SER A 99 5.82 14.55 25.39
C SER A 99 6.21 15.15 24.04
N ASN A 100 6.25 16.48 23.98
CA ASN A 100 6.68 17.26 22.82
C ASN A 100 5.94 16.92 21.51
N GLY A 101 4.62 16.72 21.58
CA GLY A 101 3.80 16.44 20.40
C GLY A 101 3.72 14.96 20.02
N SER A 102 4.43 14.07 20.74
CA SER A 102 4.56 12.66 20.33
C SER A 102 4.26 11.70 21.49
N LEU A 103 3.71 10.55 21.13
CA LEU A 103 3.66 9.38 22.01
C LEU A 103 5.04 8.69 22.03
N GLN A 104 5.54 8.39 23.23
CA GLN A 104 6.85 7.79 23.48
C GLN A 104 6.77 6.77 24.62
N PHE A 105 7.85 6.03 24.88
CA PHE A 105 7.98 5.20 26.08
C PHE A 105 7.93 6.04 27.36
N ALA A 106 7.23 5.53 28.37
CA ALA A 106 7.39 5.98 29.74
C ALA A 106 8.65 5.36 30.38
N ALA A 107 9.02 5.84 31.57
CA ALA A 107 10.17 5.32 32.31
C ALA A 107 10.07 3.81 32.58
N ARG A 108 8.87 3.31 32.87
CA ARG A 108 8.57 1.88 32.98
C ARG A 108 7.80 1.42 31.74
N PRO A 109 8.30 0.44 30.96
CA PRO A 109 7.55 -0.13 29.86
C PRO A 109 6.34 -0.93 30.38
N MET A 110 5.40 -1.26 29.50
CA MET A 110 4.27 -2.13 29.82
C MET A 110 4.73 -3.57 30.10
N GLY A 111 5.76 -4.02 29.38
CA GLY A 111 6.37 -5.33 29.55
C GLY A 111 7.49 -5.55 28.54
N SER A 112 7.97 -6.79 28.46
CA SER A 112 8.93 -7.21 27.44
C SER A 112 8.50 -8.52 26.80
N ALA A 113 8.89 -8.76 25.55
CA ALA A 113 8.65 -10.00 24.83
C ALA A 113 9.85 -10.35 23.95
N SER A 114 10.13 -11.66 23.81
CA SER A 114 11.09 -12.17 22.83
C SER A 114 10.35 -12.43 21.53
N LEU A 115 10.72 -11.71 20.48
CA LEU A 115 10.03 -11.74 19.18
C LEU A 115 11.01 -12.17 18.09
N ARG A 116 10.48 -12.80 17.04
CA ARG A 116 11.24 -13.16 15.85
C ARG A 116 10.77 -12.27 14.71
N ASP A 117 11.73 -11.86 13.89
CA ASP A 117 11.44 -11.29 12.59
C ASP A 117 11.08 -12.43 11.62
N PRO A 118 9.84 -12.50 11.11
CA PRO A 118 9.43 -13.57 10.19
C PRO A 118 10.18 -13.53 8.86
N TYR A 119 10.78 -12.40 8.47
CA TYR A 119 11.52 -12.24 7.23
C TYR A 119 13.04 -12.05 7.46
N GLY A 120 13.47 -12.04 8.72
CA GLY A 120 14.87 -11.89 9.10
C GLY A 120 15.60 -13.22 9.25
N SER A 121 16.74 -13.19 9.95
CA SER A 121 17.59 -14.38 10.20
C SER A 121 16.96 -15.44 11.13
N GLY A 122 15.68 -15.29 11.48
CA GLY A 122 14.98 -16.13 12.45
C GLY A 122 15.41 -15.94 13.91
N ARG A 123 16.43 -15.12 14.23
CA ARG A 123 16.91 -14.92 15.60
C ARG A 123 15.84 -14.22 16.45
N SER A 124 15.61 -14.72 17.65
CA SER A 124 14.75 -14.03 18.61
C SER A 124 15.48 -12.89 19.30
N VAL A 125 14.85 -11.73 19.36
CA VAL A 125 15.35 -10.52 20.02
C VAL A 125 14.34 -10.09 21.08
N ARG A 126 14.83 -9.69 22.25
CA ARG A 126 13.98 -9.21 23.34
C ARG A 126 13.69 -7.73 23.16
N TYR A 127 12.40 -7.38 23.20
CA TYR A 127 11.91 -6.02 23.09
C TYR A 127 11.12 -5.64 24.34
N ASP A 128 11.38 -4.45 24.87
CA ASP A 128 10.44 -3.77 25.75
C ASP A 128 9.34 -3.16 24.89
N TYR A 129 8.12 -3.15 25.42
CA TYR A 129 6.98 -2.59 24.71
C TYR A 129 6.13 -1.69 25.58
N ALA A 130 5.53 -0.71 24.92
CA ALA A 130 4.56 0.22 25.47
C ALA A 130 3.37 0.31 24.52
N ARG A 131 2.21 0.71 25.03
CA ARG A 131 0.97 0.68 24.25
C ARG A 131 0.18 1.96 24.42
N TRP A 132 -0.45 2.36 23.33
CA TRP A 132 -1.49 3.37 23.29
C TRP A 132 -2.69 2.82 22.54
N THR A 133 -3.89 3.02 23.08
CA THR A 133 -5.14 2.59 22.47
C THR A 133 -6.06 3.78 22.33
N SER A 134 -6.56 4.06 21.12
CA SER A 134 -7.46 5.17 20.86
C SER A 134 -8.79 4.98 21.61
N PRO A 135 -9.59 6.04 21.82
CA PRO A 135 -11.02 5.88 22.06
C PRO A 135 -11.70 5.10 20.91
N TRP A 136 -12.88 4.55 21.16
CA TRP A 136 -13.72 4.06 20.07
C TRP A 136 -14.22 5.24 19.24
N VAL A 137 -14.09 5.15 17.92
CA VAL A 137 -14.58 6.16 16.97
C VAL A 137 -15.84 5.62 16.31
N ALA A 138 -16.92 6.39 16.34
CA ALA A 138 -18.14 6.12 15.59
C ALA A 138 -18.24 7.09 14.40
N PRO A 139 -18.09 6.63 13.15
CA PRO A 139 -18.05 7.54 12.01
C PRO A 139 -19.43 8.11 11.61
N GLY A 140 -20.51 7.74 12.32
CA GLY A 140 -21.89 8.17 12.01
C GLY A 140 -22.49 7.51 10.77
N PHE A 141 -21.90 6.42 10.28
CA PHE A 141 -22.42 5.56 9.22
C PHE A 141 -21.86 4.14 9.33
N ASP A 142 -22.51 3.19 8.67
CA ASP A 142 -22.06 1.80 8.58
C ASP A 142 -20.88 1.71 7.58
N ALA A 143 -19.65 1.81 8.08
CA ALA A 143 -18.45 1.70 7.24
C ALA A 143 -18.20 0.24 6.82
N THR A 144 -17.55 0.07 5.67
CA THR A 144 -17.18 -1.24 5.09
C THR A 144 -15.68 -1.41 4.95
N ASN A 145 -14.91 -0.33 5.06
CA ASN A 145 -13.45 -0.40 5.08
C ASN A 145 -12.82 0.70 5.94
N LEU A 146 -11.60 0.40 6.39
CA LEU A 146 -10.76 1.26 7.22
C LEU A 146 -9.30 1.17 6.76
N ILE A 147 -8.64 2.31 6.57
CA ILE A 147 -7.21 2.37 6.26
C ILE A 147 -6.53 3.24 7.32
N ALA A 148 -5.62 2.65 8.09
CA ALA A 148 -4.86 3.38 9.11
C ALA A 148 -3.60 4.01 8.51
N SER A 149 -3.20 5.18 9.00
CA SER A 149 -1.93 5.82 8.64
C SER A 149 -1.33 6.54 9.84
N TRP A 150 0.00 6.69 9.85
CA TRP A 150 0.74 7.24 10.99
C TRP A 150 1.97 8.01 10.55
N ASN A 151 2.42 8.93 11.40
CA ASN A 151 3.73 9.57 11.29
C ASN A 151 4.54 9.22 12.54
N ALA A 152 5.75 8.72 12.33
CA ALA A 152 6.62 8.31 13.41
C ALA A 152 8.10 8.47 13.05
N ARG A 153 8.91 8.72 14.09
CA ARG A 153 10.37 8.62 14.05
C ARG A 153 10.78 7.34 14.75
N VAL A 154 11.45 6.46 14.01
CA VAL A 154 11.68 5.07 14.44
C VAL A 154 13.17 4.75 14.24
N PRO A 155 14.04 5.08 15.21
CA PRO A 155 15.47 4.80 15.11
C PRO A 155 15.75 3.29 15.09
N ALA A 156 16.95 2.92 14.64
CA ALA A 156 17.41 1.53 14.66
C ALA A 156 17.28 0.91 16.05
N GLY A 157 16.90 -0.37 16.11
CA GLY A 157 16.54 -1.07 17.34
C GLY A 157 15.12 -0.79 17.87
N THR A 158 14.32 -0.01 17.15
CA THR A 158 12.91 0.26 17.48
C THR A 158 11.99 0.00 16.30
N TYR A 159 10.72 -0.26 16.57
CA TYR A 159 9.67 -0.37 15.56
C TYR A 159 8.28 -0.14 16.17
N LEU A 160 7.26 -0.08 15.32
CA LEU A 160 5.86 0.04 15.71
C LEU A 160 5.07 -1.19 15.28
N ARG A 161 4.06 -1.57 16.06
CA ARG A 161 2.98 -2.43 15.60
C ARG A 161 1.67 -1.66 15.67
N ILE A 162 0.92 -1.67 14.58
CA ILE A 162 -0.39 -1.02 14.44
C ILE A 162 -1.44 -2.11 14.35
N ASP A 163 -2.39 -2.09 15.27
CA ASP A 163 -3.55 -2.97 15.27
C ASP A 163 -4.84 -2.16 15.12
N ALA A 164 -5.88 -2.79 14.58
CA ALA A 164 -7.23 -2.27 14.61
C ALA A 164 -8.22 -3.32 15.10
N ARG A 165 -9.36 -2.86 15.58
CA ARG A 165 -10.55 -3.70 15.75
C ARG A 165 -11.80 -2.89 15.47
N THR A 166 -12.87 -3.58 15.13
CA THR A 166 -14.14 -2.95 14.76
C THR A 166 -15.26 -3.44 15.67
N LYS A 167 -16.37 -2.72 15.66
CA LYS A 167 -17.60 -3.11 16.32
C LYS A 167 -18.74 -3.05 15.31
N SER A 168 -19.46 -4.15 15.19
CA SER A 168 -20.73 -4.21 14.48
C SER A 168 -21.89 -3.87 15.41
N ALA A 169 -23.12 -4.08 14.97
CA ALA A 169 -24.30 -3.95 15.83
C ALA A 169 -24.32 -4.99 16.96
N THR A 170 -23.71 -6.16 16.76
CA THR A 170 -23.88 -7.33 17.62
C THR A 170 -22.58 -7.83 18.25
N ALA A 171 -21.41 -7.47 17.70
CA ALA A 171 -20.13 -7.99 18.16
C ALA A 171 -18.98 -6.98 18.01
N ALA A 172 -17.91 -7.17 18.77
CA ALA A 172 -16.62 -6.53 18.56
C ALA A 172 -15.64 -7.55 17.99
N SER A 173 -14.84 -7.16 17.00
CA SER A 173 -13.82 -8.04 16.42
C SER A 173 -12.65 -8.25 17.37
N SER A 174 -11.86 -9.26 17.03
CA SER A 174 -10.52 -9.40 17.60
C SER A 174 -9.61 -8.26 17.13
N TRP A 175 -8.39 -8.19 17.67
CA TRP A 175 -7.40 -7.21 17.20
C TRP A 175 -6.67 -7.74 15.98
N ASP A 176 -6.95 -7.16 14.82
CA ASP A 176 -6.24 -7.37 13.58
C ASP A 176 -4.93 -6.60 13.59
N THR A 177 -3.82 -7.27 13.30
CA THR A 177 -2.54 -6.57 13.06
C THR A 177 -2.61 -5.96 11.66
N LEU A 178 -2.58 -4.64 11.56
CA LEU A 178 -2.54 -3.95 10.26
C LEU A 178 -1.11 -3.89 9.73
N ALA A 179 -0.16 -3.56 10.62
CA ALA A 179 1.23 -3.33 10.22
C ALA A 179 2.21 -3.62 11.35
N VAL A 180 3.37 -4.14 10.98
CA VAL A 180 4.61 -4.06 11.75
C VAL A 180 5.59 -3.21 10.96
N TRP A 181 5.99 -2.07 11.52
CA TRP A 181 6.71 -1.04 10.78
C TRP A 181 7.96 -0.57 11.51
N GLY A 182 9.11 -0.94 10.96
CA GLY A 182 10.42 -0.34 11.25
C GLY A 182 10.88 0.51 10.08
N PHE A 183 11.60 1.61 10.36
CA PHE A 183 12.23 2.36 9.28
C PHE A 183 13.38 1.57 8.66
N THR A 184 14.24 1.02 9.51
CA THR A 184 15.42 0.24 9.11
C THR A 184 15.22 -1.25 9.39
N VAL A 185 15.80 -2.11 8.55
CA VAL A 185 15.62 -3.57 8.64
C VAL A 185 16.45 -4.21 9.76
N GLU A 186 17.38 -3.49 10.37
CA GLU A 186 18.12 -3.96 11.54
C GLU A 186 17.18 -4.17 12.73
N SER A 187 16.07 -3.43 12.83
CA SER A 187 15.05 -3.66 13.86
C SER A 187 14.15 -4.84 13.52
N ILE A 188 13.48 -4.72 12.38
CA ILE A 188 12.47 -5.64 11.88
C ILE A 188 12.31 -5.33 10.39
N HIS A 189 12.16 -6.36 9.55
CA HIS A 189 11.60 -6.16 8.23
C HIS A 189 10.17 -5.64 8.39
N ARG A 190 9.80 -4.55 7.71
CA ARG A 190 8.44 -4.02 7.77
C ARG A 190 7.49 -4.91 6.94
N TYR A 191 6.29 -5.16 7.45
CA TYR A 191 5.30 -5.98 6.77
C TYR A 191 3.87 -5.65 7.18
N SER A 192 2.92 -5.74 6.24
CA SER A 192 1.50 -5.74 6.56
C SER A 192 1.11 -7.02 7.28
N GLY A 193 0.09 -6.96 8.14
CA GLY A 193 -0.42 -8.19 8.77
C GLY A 193 -0.92 -9.22 7.75
N GLU A 194 -1.07 -10.45 8.24
CA GLU A 194 -1.65 -11.55 7.46
C GLU A 194 -3.18 -11.51 7.49
N ALA A 195 -3.81 -12.28 6.62
CA ALA A 195 -5.24 -12.51 6.68
C ALA A 195 -5.58 -13.21 8.01
N GLN A 196 -6.40 -12.57 8.84
CA GLN A 196 -6.94 -13.20 10.04
C GLN A 196 -8.28 -13.87 9.71
N THR A 197 -8.50 -15.06 10.26
CA THR A 197 -9.76 -15.80 10.13
C THR A 197 -10.73 -15.37 11.25
N ASP A 198 -11.08 -14.09 11.29
CA ASP A 198 -12.28 -13.64 11.99
C ASP A 198 -13.40 -13.32 10.98
N ASP A 199 -14.65 -13.41 11.44
CA ASP A 199 -15.84 -13.32 10.58
C ASP A 199 -16.31 -11.87 10.37
N LEU A 200 -15.72 -10.90 11.07
CA LEU A 200 -16.13 -9.51 10.97
C LEU A 200 -15.34 -8.76 9.91
N ASN A 201 -14.02 -8.97 9.83
CA ASN A 201 -13.16 -8.25 8.92
C ASN A 201 -12.10 -9.15 8.27
N LYS A 202 -11.56 -8.66 7.15
CA LYS A 202 -10.38 -9.21 6.50
C LYS A 202 -9.43 -8.08 6.20
N LEU A 203 -8.16 -8.26 6.50
CA LEU A 203 -7.11 -7.37 6.04
C LEU A 203 -6.74 -7.68 4.58
N ASN A 204 -6.84 -6.68 3.71
CA ASN A 204 -6.33 -6.71 2.35
C ASN A 204 -5.11 -5.78 2.26
N THR A 205 -3.92 -6.31 2.57
CA THR A 205 -2.65 -5.58 2.70
C THR A 205 -2.73 -4.41 3.68
N ASP A 206 -3.26 -3.26 3.28
CA ASP A 206 -3.37 -2.04 4.08
C ASP A 206 -4.81 -1.66 4.45
N THR A 207 -5.79 -2.34 3.86
CA THR A 207 -7.21 -2.01 4.01
C THR A 207 -7.92 -3.09 4.81
N LEU A 208 -8.41 -2.76 6.00
CA LEU A 208 -9.33 -3.63 6.73
C LEU A 208 -10.72 -3.53 6.07
N VAL A 209 -11.30 -4.65 5.65
CA VAL A 209 -12.57 -4.70 4.91
C VAL A 209 -13.56 -5.60 5.65
N SER A 210 -14.80 -5.15 5.83
CA SER A 210 -15.84 -5.96 6.45
C SER A 210 -16.17 -7.20 5.63
N GLN A 211 -16.46 -8.31 6.31
CA GLN A 211 -16.89 -9.57 5.69
C GLN A 211 -18.41 -9.76 5.78
N GLY A 212 -18.99 -10.45 4.79
CA GLY A 212 -20.41 -10.76 4.74
C GLY A 212 -21.32 -9.53 4.93
N THR A 213 -22.26 -9.62 5.87
CA THR A 213 -23.19 -8.54 6.22
C THR A 213 -22.69 -7.64 7.34
N SER A 214 -21.52 -7.92 7.92
CA SER A 214 -20.92 -7.13 9.00
C SER A 214 -20.61 -5.72 8.53
N ARG A 215 -20.78 -4.73 9.41
CA ARG A 215 -20.47 -3.31 9.17
C ARG A 215 -19.72 -2.73 10.34
N MET A 216 -18.73 -1.88 10.06
CA MET A 216 -17.93 -1.19 11.08
C MET A 216 -18.71 0.05 11.57
N ARG A 217 -19.49 -0.11 12.64
CA ARG A 217 -20.18 0.99 13.31
C ARG A 217 -19.28 1.79 14.23
N GLN A 218 -18.30 1.11 14.80
CA GLN A 218 -17.21 1.73 15.51
C GLN A 218 -15.90 1.05 15.15
N TRP A 219 -14.80 1.76 15.31
CA TRP A 219 -13.45 1.21 15.17
C TRP A 219 -12.54 1.78 16.24
N GLN A 220 -11.44 1.07 16.50
CA GLN A 220 -10.44 1.47 17.46
C GLN A 220 -9.06 1.09 16.93
N LEU A 221 -8.07 1.96 17.16
CA LEU A 221 -6.68 1.68 16.84
C LEU A 221 -5.89 1.41 18.11
N ARG A 222 -4.83 0.63 17.94
CA ARG A 222 -3.82 0.42 18.98
C ARG A 222 -2.45 0.48 18.36
N VAL A 223 -1.58 1.24 18.99
CA VAL A 223 -0.16 1.30 18.65
C VAL A 223 0.63 0.66 19.78
N THR A 224 1.49 -0.29 19.41
CA THR A 224 2.49 -0.85 20.31
C THR A 224 3.86 -0.32 19.89
N LEU A 225 4.48 0.46 20.76
CA LEU A 225 5.86 0.93 20.61
C LEU A 225 6.81 -0.18 21.02
N MET A 226 7.85 -0.45 20.23
CA MET A 226 8.81 -1.52 20.47
C MET A 226 10.23 -0.95 20.51
N ARG A 227 11.01 -1.34 21.52
CA ARG A 227 12.42 -0.97 21.68
C ARG A 227 13.20 -2.18 22.15
N ARG A 228 14.38 -2.45 21.57
CA ARG A 228 15.27 -3.53 22.05
C ARG A 228 15.54 -3.37 23.55
N SER A 229 15.32 -4.41 24.33
CA SER A 229 15.54 -4.38 25.78
C SER A 229 17.00 -4.03 26.10
N GLY A 230 17.20 -3.24 27.17
CA GLY A 230 18.53 -2.77 27.57
C GLY A 230 19.07 -1.58 26.76
N THR A 231 18.28 -1.01 25.85
CA THR A 231 18.64 0.20 25.11
C THR A 231 17.80 1.41 25.53
N THR A 232 18.25 2.61 25.19
CA THR A 232 17.53 3.87 25.44
C THR A 232 16.83 4.43 24.21
N ALA A 233 17.09 3.88 23.01
CA ALA A 233 16.51 4.34 21.75
C ALA A 233 14.97 4.27 21.77
N THR A 234 14.27 5.39 21.58
CA THR A 234 12.81 5.43 21.71
C THR A 234 12.14 5.72 20.36
N PRO A 235 11.16 4.90 19.91
CA PRO A 235 10.30 5.31 18.82
C PRO A 235 9.40 6.45 19.30
N ARG A 236 9.15 7.41 18.41
CA ARG A 236 8.23 8.53 18.64
C ARG A 236 7.12 8.46 17.60
N LEU A 237 5.87 8.46 18.05
CA LEU A 237 4.70 8.52 17.18
C LEU A 237 4.10 9.93 17.28
N ASP A 238 4.20 10.69 16.20
CA ASP A 238 3.73 12.09 16.13
C ASP A 238 2.25 12.15 15.79
N SER A 239 1.76 11.21 14.98
CA SER A 239 0.33 11.06 14.74
C SER A 239 -0.06 9.65 14.34
N ILE A 240 -1.32 9.31 14.59
CA ILE A 240 -1.99 8.09 14.16
C ILE A 240 -3.42 8.42 13.79
N GLY A 241 -3.99 7.74 12.80
CA GLY A 241 -5.38 7.92 12.42
C GLY A 241 -5.84 6.87 11.44
N ALA A 242 -7.10 6.95 11.05
CA ALA A 242 -7.64 6.14 9.97
C ALA A 242 -8.72 6.87 9.18
N VAL A 243 -8.86 6.49 7.92
CA VAL A 243 -9.99 6.84 7.07
C VAL A 243 -10.95 5.66 7.00
N ALA A 244 -12.21 5.90 7.35
CA ALA A 244 -13.33 4.96 7.24
C ALA A 244 -14.22 5.36 6.05
N ALA A 245 -14.70 4.37 5.29
CA ALA A 245 -15.65 4.60 4.20
C ALA A 245 -16.66 3.46 4.07
N ASN A 246 -17.84 3.75 3.50
CA ASN A 246 -18.87 2.75 3.18
C ASN A 246 -18.75 2.18 1.75
N PHE A 247 -17.65 2.47 1.05
CA PHE A 247 -17.33 1.97 -0.29
C PHE A 247 -15.82 1.77 -0.42
N THR A 248 -15.40 0.77 -1.20
CA THR A 248 -13.99 0.53 -1.57
C THR A 248 -13.69 1.09 -2.95
N THR A 249 -14.63 0.96 -3.88
CA THR A 249 -14.67 1.57 -5.21
C THR A 249 -16.05 2.17 -5.46
N ARG A 250 -16.16 3.09 -6.41
CA ARG A 250 -17.46 3.63 -6.82
C ARG A 250 -17.46 4.26 -8.20
N THR A 251 -18.63 4.26 -8.81
CA THR A 251 -18.92 5.07 -10.00
C THR A 251 -19.66 6.32 -9.59
N ALA A 252 -19.29 7.46 -10.16
CA ALA A 252 -19.97 8.73 -9.96
C ALA A 252 -19.97 9.52 -11.27
N ALA A 253 -20.93 10.44 -11.41
CA ALA A 253 -20.88 11.44 -12.48
C ALA A 253 -19.61 12.29 -12.35
N THR A 254 -19.03 12.69 -13.48
CA THR A 254 -17.86 13.58 -13.48
C THR A 254 -18.21 14.89 -12.79
N SER A 255 -17.39 15.29 -11.82
CA SER A 255 -17.58 16.53 -11.11
C SER A 255 -17.31 17.73 -12.02
N PRO A 256 -18.08 18.83 -11.95
CA PRO A 256 -17.70 20.05 -12.66
C PRO A 256 -16.42 20.64 -12.05
N THR A 257 -15.59 21.26 -12.88
CA THR A 257 -14.39 21.97 -12.41
C THR A 257 -14.77 23.19 -11.57
N SER A 258 -13.99 23.48 -10.53
CA SER A 258 -14.03 24.78 -9.82
C SER A 258 -12.85 25.69 -10.17
N MET A 259 -12.00 25.28 -11.13
CA MET A 259 -10.87 26.07 -11.58
C MET A 259 -11.33 27.23 -12.47
N ARG A 260 -10.69 28.39 -12.30
CA ARG A 260 -10.90 29.59 -13.14
C ARG A 260 -9.69 29.96 -14.00
N ALA A 261 -8.54 29.38 -13.67
CA ALA A 261 -7.28 29.53 -14.37
C ALA A 261 -6.46 28.26 -14.17
N THR A 262 -5.47 28.04 -15.03
CA THR A 262 -4.51 26.95 -14.85
C THR A 262 -3.69 27.19 -13.59
N SER A 263 -3.62 26.18 -12.72
CA SER A 263 -2.78 26.20 -11.53
C SER A 263 -2.04 24.88 -11.42
N GLU A 264 -0.72 24.96 -11.41
CA GLU A 264 0.18 23.80 -11.34
C GLU A 264 1.28 24.07 -10.32
N ARG A 265 1.63 23.05 -9.54
CA ARG A 265 2.73 23.07 -8.59
C ARG A 265 3.97 22.51 -9.26
N ALA A 266 5.12 23.16 -9.05
CA ALA A 266 6.41 22.75 -9.60
C ALA A 266 6.97 21.52 -8.87
N VAL A 267 6.22 20.42 -8.88
CA VAL A 267 6.62 19.15 -8.28
C VAL A 267 7.71 18.53 -9.17
N PRO A 268 8.88 18.15 -8.61
CA PRO A 268 9.92 17.45 -9.35
C PRO A 268 9.38 16.21 -10.05
N LYS A 269 9.95 15.90 -11.23
CA LYS A 269 9.49 14.83 -12.11
C LYS A 269 10.47 13.67 -12.03
N PHE A 270 10.02 12.57 -11.43
CA PHE A 270 10.77 11.31 -11.38
C PHE A 270 9.98 10.23 -12.11
N SER A 271 10.66 9.56 -13.02
CA SER A 271 10.19 8.35 -13.68
C SER A 271 10.66 7.16 -12.86
N GLN A 272 9.77 6.20 -12.62
CA GLN A 272 10.17 4.93 -12.03
C GLN A 272 10.90 4.04 -13.05
N MET A 273 10.61 4.22 -14.35
CA MET A 273 11.10 3.35 -15.42
C MET A 273 12.59 3.52 -15.71
N ILE A 274 13.22 4.61 -15.27
CA ILE A 274 14.69 4.72 -15.35
C ILE A 274 15.40 3.79 -14.35
N HIS A 275 14.67 3.29 -13.35
CA HIS A 275 15.16 2.37 -12.33
C HIS A 275 14.83 0.90 -12.64
N THR A 276 14.42 0.60 -13.88
CA THR A 276 14.10 -0.78 -14.31
C THR A 276 15.28 -1.71 -14.05
N GLY A 277 15.03 -2.81 -13.34
CA GLY A 277 16.05 -3.77 -12.93
C GLY A 277 16.96 -3.35 -11.77
N HIS A 278 16.79 -2.15 -11.20
CA HIS A 278 17.49 -1.76 -9.98
C HIS A 278 16.94 -2.55 -8.80
N TYR A 279 17.83 -3.11 -7.97
CA TYR A 279 17.46 -3.75 -6.70
C TYR A 279 16.21 -4.65 -6.76
N PRO A 280 16.21 -5.72 -7.59
CA PRO A 280 15.02 -6.51 -7.90
C PRO A 280 14.39 -7.19 -6.69
N GLN A 281 15.12 -7.31 -5.57
CA GLN A 281 14.57 -7.79 -4.30
C GLN A 281 13.45 -6.90 -3.72
N TRP A 282 13.29 -5.66 -4.20
CA TRP A 282 12.20 -4.77 -3.81
C TRP A 282 11.21 -4.64 -4.98
N ASP A 283 10.38 -5.66 -5.21
CA ASP A 283 9.27 -5.60 -6.19
C ASP A 283 9.74 -5.58 -7.66
N ALA A 284 10.68 -6.45 -8.02
CA ALA A 284 11.27 -6.62 -9.36
C ALA A 284 12.10 -5.41 -9.88
N GLY A 285 12.05 -4.27 -9.20
CA GLY A 285 12.77 -3.05 -9.55
C GLY A 285 11.83 -1.88 -9.88
N GLY A 286 12.36 -0.84 -10.52
CA GLY A 286 11.64 0.39 -10.86
C GLY A 286 10.28 0.20 -11.54
N GLU A 287 10.04 -0.93 -12.20
CA GLU A 287 8.80 -1.28 -12.90
C GLU A 287 7.55 -1.29 -12.00
N ALA A 288 7.69 -1.46 -10.69
CA ALA A 288 6.57 -1.46 -9.74
C ALA A 288 6.66 -0.36 -8.65
N TRP A 289 7.51 0.65 -8.85
CA TRP A 289 7.81 1.69 -7.84
C TRP A 289 6.96 2.97 -7.95
N CYS A 290 5.75 2.90 -8.50
CA CYS A 290 4.89 4.08 -8.70
C CYS A 290 4.60 4.87 -7.39
N SER A 291 4.33 4.15 -6.28
CA SER A 291 4.04 4.73 -4.98
C SER A 291 5.26 5.40 -4.31
N PRO A 292 6.43 4.74 -4.17
CA PRO A 292 7.63 5.39 -3.64
C PRO A 292 8.13 6.53 -4.54
N THR A 293 8.03 6.41 -5.86
CA THR A 293 8.39 7.49 -6.80
C THR A 293 7.50 8.71 -6.60
N SER A 294 6.18 8.51 -6.50
CA SER A 294 5.22 9.60 -6.21
C SER A 294 5.47 10.27 -4.87
N THR A 295 5.78 9.47 -3.85
CA THR A 295 6.12 9.97 -2.50
C THR A 295 7.42 10.78 -2.52
N ALA A 296 8.45 10.32 -3.23
CA ALA A 296 9.70 11.05 -3.41
C ALA A 296 9.49 12.40 -4.13
N MET A 297 8.66 12.44 -5.17
CA MET A 297 8.30 13.68 -5.87
C MET A 297 7.68 14.71 -4.91
N VAL A 298 6.71 14.31 -4.10
CA VAL A 298 6.05 15.24 -3.15
C VAL A 298 6.98 15.65 -2.00
N LEU A 299 7.80 14.76 -1.46
CA LEU A 299 8.82 15.13 -0.48
C LEU A 299 9.80 16.18 -1.03
N ARG A 300 10.28 15.99 -2.26
CA ARG A 300 11.20 16.92 -2.91
C ARG A 300 10.57 18.26 -3.24
N TYR A 301 9.28 18.30 -3.59
CA TYR A 301 8.54 19.56 -3.76
C TYR A 301 8.61 20.45 -2.50
N TYR A 302 8.66 19.84 -1.32
CA TYR A 302 8.81 20.58 -0.05
C TYR A 302 10.26 20.70 0.43
N GLY A 303 11.26 20.35 -0.38
CA GLY A 303 12.67 20.34 0.04
C GLY A 303 12.97 19.33 1.15
N ARG A 304 12.19 18.24 1.23
CA ARG A 304 12.30 17.19 2.25
C ARG A 304 12.70 15.84 1.61
N GLY A 305 12.83 14.81 2.45
CA GLY A 305 13.27 13.48 2.05
C GLY A 305 14.73 13.19 2.43
N PRO A 306 15.28 12.05 1.98
CA PRO A 306 16.66 11.67 2.29
C PRO A 306 17.65 12.67 1.69
N SER A 307 18.81 12.91 2.34
CA SER A 307 19.94 13.62 1.74
C SER A 307 20.63 12.72 0.71
N PRO A 308 21.44 13.28 -0.21
CA PRO A 308 22.27 12.49 -1.14
C PRO A 308 23.08 11.38 -0.47
N GLU A 309 23.62 11.63 0.72
CA GLU A 309 24.38 10.65 1.49
C GLU A 309 23.56 9.40 1.83
N HIS A 310 22.28 9.55 2.17
CA HIS A 310 21.41 8.43 2.54
C HIS A 310 21.14 7.47 1.38
N TYR A 311 21.27 7.93 0.13
CA TYR A 311 21.12 7.10 -1.07
C TYR A 311 22.38 7.02 -1.92
N ALA A 312 23.54 7.40 -1.40
CA ALA A 312 24.81 7.30 -2.13
C ALA A 312 25.16 5.85 -2.52
N TRP A 313 24.66 4.87 -1.75
CA TRP A 313 24.78 3.44 -2.05
C TRP A 313 24.10 3.01 -3.35
N THR A 314 23.24 3.86 -3.92
CA THR A 314 22.59 3.56 -5.21
C THR A 314 23.50 3.83 -6.39
N GLY A 315 24.37 4.85 -6.31
CA GLY A 315 25.11 5.36 -7.46
C GLY A 315 24.24 6.10 -8.49
N GLU A 316 22.94 6.22 -8.25
CA GLU A 316 21.95 6.72 -9.20
C GLU A 316 21.63 8.20 -9.02
N ARG A 317 21.41 8.91 -10.13
CA ARG A 317 21.05 10.34 -10.13
C ARG A 317 19.78 10.62 -9.33
N ASP A 318 18.78 9.74 -9.47
CA ASP A 318 17.50 9.83 -8.76
C ASP A 318 17.40 8.80 -7.63
N GLY A 319 18.53 8.48 -6.97
CA GLY A 319 18.62 7.46 -5.92
C GLY A 319 17.66 7.61 -4.74
N GLN A 320 17.04 8.78 -4.56
CA GLN A 320 15.91 8.96 -3.64
C GLN A 320 14.71 8.04 -3.95
N VAL A 321 14.53 7.62 -5.20
CA VAL A 321 13.48 6.69 -5.64
C VAL A 321 13.80 5.28 -5.14
N ASP A 322 15.01 4.77 -5.37
CA ASP A 322 15.46 3.48 -4.84
C ASP A 322 15.44 3.46 -3.31
N HIS A 323 15.83 4.58 -2.68
CA HIS A 323 15.70 4.75 -1.24
C HIS A 323 14.24 4.68 -0.80
N ALA A 324 13.33 5.42 -1.45
CA ALA A 324 11.91 5.33 -1.11
C ALA A 324 11.39 3.89 -1.27
N ALA A 325 11.74 3.19 -2.36
CA ALA A 325 11.33 1.81 -2.60
C ALA A 325 11.83 0.85 -1.52
N ARG A 326 13.13 0.88 -1.19
CA ARG A 326 13.71 0.10 -0.09
C ARG A 326 12.98 0.37 1.22
N TYR A 327 12.69 1.64 1.50
CA TYR A 327 12.13 2.11 2.77
C TYR A 327 10.59 2.07 2.86
N THR A 328 9.92 1.58 1.81
CA THR A 328 8.48 1.31 1.80
C THR A 328 8.13 -0.12 1.42
N TYR A 329 9.11 -0.94 1.01
CA TYR A 329 8.90 -2.35 0.68
C TYR A 329 8.28 -3.13 1.84
N ASP A 330 7.12 -3.72 1.58
CA ASP A 330 6.36 -4.55 2.50
C ASP A 330 6.69 -6.02 2.23
N HIS A 331 7.26 -6.71 3.22
CA HIS A 331 7.76 -8.07 3.03
C HIS A 331 6.66 -9.14 3.00
N ASN A 332 5.46 -8.84 3.53
CA ASN A 332 4.32 -9.76 3.42
C ASN A 332 3.58 -9.55 2.10
N TYR A 333 3.34 -8.30 1.72
CA TYR A 333 2.76 -7.97 0.42
C TYR A 333 3.72 -8.24 -0.75
N GLN A 334 5.02 -8.24 -0.49
CA GLN A 334 6.11 -8.33 -1.46
C GLN A 334 6.14 -7.18 -2.48
N GLY A 335 5.67 -6.00 -2.08
CA GLY A 335 5.60 -4.83 -2.96
C GLY A 335 5.77 -3.49 -2.25
N THR A 336 5.93 -2.42 -3.04
CA THR A 336 6.11 -1.05 -2.52
C THR A 336 4.83 -0.21 -2.53
N GLY A 337 3.73 -0.80 -3.01
CA GLY A 337 2.42 -0.17 -3.17
C GLY A 337 1.58 0.01 -1.92
N ASN A 338 2.04 -0.44 -0.73
CA ASN A 338 1.32 -0.29 0.54
C ASN A 338 1.16 1.20 0.91
N TRP A 339 -0.08 1.71 0.94
CA TRP A 339 -0.34 3.16 1.07
C TRP A 339 0.11 3.74 2.42
N PRO A 340 -0.21 3.12 3.56
CA PRO A 340 0.29 3.54 4.87
C PRO A 340 1.82 3.54 4.97
N PHE A 341 2.52 2.61 4.32
CA PHE A 341 3.98 2.55 4.42
C PHE A 341 4.65 3.74 3.73
N ASN A 342 4.08 4.21 2.62
CA ASN A 342 4.55 5.40 1.91
C ASN A 342 4.29 6.69 2.71
N THR A 343 3.12 6.81 3.35
CA THR A 343 2.83 7.95 4.23
C THR A 343 3.68 7.92 5.50
N ALA A 344 3.88 6.76 6.12
CA ALA A 344 4.79 6.60 7.26
C ALA A 344 6.26 6.91 6.91
N TYR A 345 6.71 6.50 5.71
CA TYR A 345 8.02 6.87 5.17
C TYR A 345 8.14 8.40 5.03
N ALA A 346 7.15 9.07 4.45
CA ALA A 346 7.13 10.53 4.37
C ALA A 346 7.20 11.19 5.76
N GLY A 347 6.51 10.63 6.75
CA GLY A 347 6.52 11.09 8.14
C GLY A 347 7.91 11.14 8.79
N GLN A 348 8.86 10.28 8.37
CA GLN A 348 10.25 10.31 8.87
C GLN A 348 10.96 11.64 8.58
N TYR A 349 10.51 12.35 7.54
CA TYR A 349 11.10 13.60 7.09
C TYR A 349 10.38 14.84 7.65
N SER A 350 9.77 14.72 8.82
CA SER A 350 9.06 15.82 9.51
C SER A 350 7.94 16.41 8.66
N THR A 351 7.18 15.52 8.00
CA THR A 351 5.94 15.85 7.31
C THR A 351 4.76 15.34 8.12
N ASP A 352 3.62 15.96 7.90
CA ASP A 352 2.32 15.44 8.25
C ASP A 352 1.76 14.70 7.01
N ALA A 353 1.86 13.37 7.03
CA ALA A 353 1.44 12.50 5.94
C ALA A 353 0.34 11.52 6.38
N PHE A 354 -0.73 11.39 5.59
CA PHE A 354 -1.83 10.48 5.91
C PHE A 354 -2.57 10.02 4.65
N VAL A 355 -3.21 8.86 4.77
CA VAL A 355 -4.10 8.31 3.74
C VAL A 355 -5.52 8.82 4.01
N THR A 356 -6.20 9.25 2.96
CA THR A 356 -7.61 9.64 2.99
C THR A 356 -8.36 9.18 1.73
N ARG A 357 -9.67 9.41 1.66
CA ARG A 357 -10.52 9.24 0.48
C ARG A 357 -11.20 10.56 0.13
N LEU A 358 -10.96 11.05 -1.08
CA LEU A 358 -11.63 12.24 -1.61
C LEU A 358 -12.85 11.83 -2.46
N LEU A 359 -13.87 12.68 -2.50
CA LEU A 359 -15.12 12.33 -3.18
C LEU A 359 -15.11 12.63 -4.69
N ASN A 360 -14.22 13.51 -5.14
CA ASN A 360 -14.11 13.91 -6.54
C ASN A 360 -12.90 14.84 -6.73
N LEU A 361 -12.67 15.24 -7.97
CA LEU A 361 -11.62 16.18 -8.31
C LEU A 361 -11.84 17.59 -7.76
N ARG A 362 -13.07 17.99 -7.37
CA ARG A 362 -13.27 19.27 -6.67
C ARG A 362 -12.62 19.27 -5.29
N ASP A 363 -12.59 18.14 -4.60
CA ASP A 363 -11.82 18.02 -3.35
C ASP A 363 -10.32 18.18 -3.65
N ALA A 364 -9.79 17.49 -4.67
CA ALA A 364 -8.38 17.61 -5.06
C ALA A 364 -8.00 19.05 -5.48
N GLU A 365 -8.87 19.77 -6.19
CA GLU A 365 -8.67 21.19 -6.53
C GLU A 365 -8.51 22.08 -5.28
N ARG A 366 -9.18 21.76 -4.17
CA ARG A 366 -9.01 22.49 -2.90
C ARG A 366 -7.61 22.31 -2.34
N PHE A 367 -7.04 21.10 -2.44
CA PHE A 367 -5.65 20.83 -2.05
C PHE A 367 -4.65 21.57 -2.94
N ILE A 368 -4.85 21.55 -4.27
CA ILE A 368 -3.99 22.30 -5.20
C ILE A 368 -4.02 23.80 -4.90
N ARG A 369 -5.20 24.37 -4.62
CA ARG A 369 -5.33 25.78 -4.19
C ARG A 369 -4.61 26.07 -2.86
N ALA A 370 -4.59 25.12 -1.93
CA ALA A 370 -3.82 25.22 -0.69
C ALA A 370 -2.30 25.05 -0.92
N GLY A 371 -1.87 24.70 -2.13
CA GLY A 371 -0.47 24.48 -2.48
C GLY A 371 0.02 23.06 -2.18
N ILE A 372 -0.90 22.10 -2.01
CA ILE A 372 -0.64 20.71 -1.64
C ILE A 372 -0.88 19.81 -2.86
N PRO A 373 0.16 19.25 -3.49
CA PRO A 373 0.02 18.15 -4.46
C PRO A 373 -0.58 16.92 -3.78
N VAL A 374 -1.35 16.13 -4.53
CA VAL A 374 -2.06 14.96 -3.99
C VAL A 374 -1.63 13.73 -4.74
N VAL A 375 -1.12 12.71 -4.02
CA VAL A 375 -0.87 11.40 -4.64
C VAL A 375 -2.19 10.64 -4.67
N VAL A 376 -2.54 10.01 -5.80
CA VAL A 376 -3.80 9.28 -5.95
C VAL A 376 -3.57 7.91 -6.59
N SER A 377 -4.40 6.94 -6.19
CA SER A 377 -4.38 5.58 -6.74
C SER A 377 -5.44 5.42 -7.84
N ILE A 378 -5.01 5.19 -9.07
CA ILE A 378 -5.88 5.00 -10.23
C ILE A 378 -5.83 3.55 -10.70
N ALA A 379 -6.93 3.07 -11.30
CA ALA A 379 -6.94 1.82 -12.05
C ALA A 379 -7.82 1.98 -13.29
N PHE A 380 -7.42 1.37 -14.40
CA PHE A 380 -8.18 1.44 -15.64
C PHE A 380 -7.85 0.26 -16.57
N ALA A 381 -8.87 -0.17 -17.30
CA ALA A 381 -8.72 -1.11 -18.40
C ALA A 381 -8.16 -0.42 -19.65
N ARG A 382 -7.82 -1.22 -20.68
CA ARG A 382 -7.34 -0.69 -21.97
C ARG A 382 -8.29 0.38 -22.53
N GLY A 383 -7.72 1.53 -22.92
CA GLY A 383 -8.49 2.68 -23.43
C GLY A 383 -9.24 3.46 -22.35
N GLY A 384 -9.00 3.18 -21.06
CA GLY A 384 -9.68 3.87 -19.96
C GLY A 384 -9.10 5.25 -19.62
N LEU A 385 -7.88 5.56 -20.06
CA LEU A 385 -7.19 6.83 -19.81
C LEU A 385 -6.28 7.20 -21.00
N ASP A 386 -6.71 8.18 -21.80
CA ASP A 386 -5.97 8.57 -23.00
C ASP A 386 -4.68 9.31 -22.67
N GLY A 387 -3.62 9.02 -23.43
CA GLY A 387 -2.30 9.64 -23.25
C GLY A 387 -1.48 9.07 -22.08
N SER A 388 -2.00 8.05 -21.39
CA SER A 388 -1.28 7.31 -20.34
C SER A 388 -0.08 6.55 -20.92
N PRO A 389 1.06 6.48 -20.21
CA PRO A 389 2.17 5.61 -20.59
C PRO A 389 1.84 4.11 -20.42
N LEU A 390 0.84 3.79 -19.60
CA LEU A 390 0.35 2.44 -19.37
C LEU A 390 -0.84 2.13 -20.28
N THR A 391 -0.86 0.94 -20.88
CA THR A 391 -2.00 0.45 -21.65
C THR A 391 -3.21 0.17 -20.76
N SER A 392 -2.97 -0.39 -19.57
CA SER A 392 -3.97 -0.68 -18.53
C SER A 392 -3.26 -0.91 -17.21
N THR A 393 -3.95 -0.77 -16.08
CA THR A 393 -3.38 -1.08 -14.76
C THR A 393 -4.47 -1.48 -13.75
N PRO A 394 -4.23 -2.51 -12.91
CA PRO A 394 -5.08 -2.82 -11.76
C PRO A 394 -4.87 -1.86 -10.58
N GLY A 395 -3.79 -1.06 -10.61
CA GLY A 395 -3.45 -0.09 -9.59
C GLY A 395 -2.16 0.66 -9.95
N HIS A 396 -2.21 1.98 -9.91
CA HIS A 396 -1.09 2.85 -10.24
C HIS A 396 -1.15 4.15 -9.44
N LEU A 397 -0.03 4.61 -8.93
CA LEU A 397 0.05 5.84 -8.15
C LEU A 397 0.61 6.97 -9.01
N VAL A 398 -0.11 8.09 -9.03
CA VAL A 398 0.28 9.32 -9.74
C VAL A 398 0.15 10.53 -8.82
N VAL A 399 0.85 11.61 -9.12
CA VAL A 399 0.73 12.87 -8.35
C VAL A 399 -0.08 13.87 -9.13
N ILE A 400 -1.23 14.30 -8.61
CA ILE A 400 -1.92 15.49 -9.10
C ILE A 400 -1.09 16.70 -8.70
N THR A 401 -0.53 17.38 -9.69
CA THR A 401 0.28 18.60 -9.51
C THR A 401 -0.52 19.85 -9.80
N GLY A 402 -1.64 19.73 -10.52
CA GLY A 402 -2.44 20.88 -10.91
C GLY A 402 -3.68 20.55 -11.72
N PHE A 403 -4.31 21.61 -12.19
CA PHE A 403 -5.44 21.55 -13.10
C PHE A 403 -5.32 22.68 -14.13
N ALA A 404 -5.70 22.38 -15.38
CA ALA A 404 -5.91 23.40 -16.40
C ALA A 404 -7.20 24.20 -16.10
N ALA A 405 -7.33 25.39 -16.72
CA ALA A 405 -8.52 26.23 -16.56
C ALA A 405 -9.83 25.50 -16.93
N ASP A 406 -9.79 24.62 -17.93
CA ASP A 406 -10.91 23.78 -18.38
C ASP A 406 -11.18 22.56 -17.48
N GLY A 407 -10.42 22.38 -16.41
CA GLY A 407 -10.59 21.29 -15.45
C GLY A 407 -9.90 19.97 -15.80
N ARG A 408 -9.13 19.90 -16.90
CA ARG A 408 -8.23 18.77 -17.16
C ARG A 408 -7.19 18.64 -16.05
N VAL A 409 -6.84 17.41 -15.71
CA VAL A 409 -5.98 17.10 -14.56
C VAL A 409 -4.53 17.10 -15.01
N ILE A 410 -3.70 17.91 -14.37
CA ILE A 410 -2.26 17.93 -14.62
C ILE A 410 -1.61 17.02 -13.57
N VAL A 411 -0.87 16.02 -14.02
CA VAL A 411 -0.25 15.02 -13.16
C VAL A 411 1.23 14.84 -13.48
N ASN A 412 1.99 14.37 -12.50
CA ASN A 412 3.22 13.65 -12.72
C ASN A 412 2.91 12.14 -12.63
N ASP A 413 3.02 11.45 -13.76
CA ASP A 413 2.81 10.01 -13.92
C ASP A 413 4.19 9.30 -13.97
N PRO A 414 4.56 8.54 -12.92
CA PRO A 414 5.89 7.97 -12.80
C PRO A 414 6.19 6.87 -13.83
N SER A 415 5.18 6.28 -14.48
CA SER A 415 5.39 5.20 -15.47
C SER A 415 5.87 5.69 -16.84
N ALA A 416 6.17 6.98 -17.01
CA ALA A 416 6.81 7.47 -18.22
C ALA A 416 8.23 6.90 -18.38
N ALA A 417 8.70 6.68 -19.61
CA ALA A 417 10.04 6.12 -19.86
C ALA A 417 11.21 7.01 -19.38
N THR A 418 10.98 8.33 -19.24
CA THR A 418 12.00 9.29 -18.80
C THR A 418 11.38 10.37 -17.91
N ASN A 419 12.19 11.04 -17.09
CA ASN A 419 11.75 12.19 -16.26
C ASN A 419 11.08 13.30 -17.07
N ALA A 420 11.51 13.50 -18.32
CA ALA A 420 10.92 14.51 -19.20
C ALA A 420 9.46 14.17 -19.55
N GLY A 421 9.13 12.89 -19.72
CA GLY A 421 7.81 12.40 -20.10
C GLY A 421 6.81 12.19 -18.95
N VAL A 422 7.23 12.43 -17.70
CA VAL A 422 6.42 12.21 -16.48
C VAL A 422 5.20 13.14 -16.41
N ARG A 423 5.34 14.40 -16.83
CA ARG A 423 4.23 15.35 -16.77
C ARG A 423 3.18 15.01 -17.84
N ARG A 424 1.93 14.81 -17.43
CA ARG A 424 0.79 14.52 -18.31
C ARG A 424 -0.40 15.42 -18.00
N VAL A 425 -1.29 15.57 -18.97
CA VAL A 425 -2.56 16.30 -18.80
C VAL A 425 -3.68 15.41 -19.29
N TYR A 426 -4.50 14.92 -18.35
CA TYR A 426 -5.56 13.95 -18.63
C TYR A 426 -6.94 14.59 -18.73
N ARG A 427 -7.82 13.98 -19.55
CA ARG A 427 -9.24 14.33 -19.55
C ARG A 427 -9.83 14.06 -18.18
N ARG A 428 -10.62 15.02 -17.69
CA ARG A 428 -11.17 15.02 -16.34
C ARG A 428 -12.04 13.80 -16.04
N ASP A 429 -12.95 13.48 -16.95
CA ASP A 429 -13.90 12.37 -16.84
C ASP A 429 -13.20 11.01 -16.82
N GLN A 430 -12.20 10.81 -17.67
CA GLN A 430 -11.40 9.58 -17.70
C GLN A 430 -10.60 9.42 -16.42
N PHE A 431 -9.89 10.47 -16.01
CA PHE A 431 -9.07 10.43 -14.80
C PHE A 431 -9.91 10.21 -13.54
N GLU A 432 -11.01 10.94 -13.39
CA GLU A 432 -11.90 10.79 -12.23
C GLU A 432 -12.55 9.40 -12.19
N ARG A 433 -12.96 8.85 -13.34
CA ARG A 433 -13.47 7.49 -13.43
C ARG A 433 -12.39 6.46 -13.05
N ALA A 434 -11.16 6.61 -13.54
CA ALA A 434 -10.04 5.72 -13.20
C ALA A 434 -9.68 5.77 -11.71
N TRP A 435 -9.72 6.96 -11.11
CA TRP A 435 -9.44 7.15 -9.68
C TRP A 435 -10.54 6.60 -8.78
N LEU A 436 -11.80 6.97 -9.04
CA LEU A 436 -12.93 6.61 -8.19
C LEU A 436 -13.35 5.15 -8.39
N GLY A 437 -13.33 4.67 -9.62
CA GLY A 437 -13.63 3.27 -9.95
C GLY A 437 -12.51 2.31 -9.56
N GLY A 438 -11.26 2.78 -9.56
CA GLY A 438 -10.10 1.95 -9.20
C GLY A 438 -9.91 1.81 -7.69
N SER A 439 -9.77 2.93 -6.98
CA SER A 439 -9.43 2.92 -5.55
C SER A 439 -10.50 3.54 -4.66
N GLY A 440 -11.61 4.03 -5.21
CA GLY A 440 -12.61 4.76 -4.42
C GLY A 440 -12.08 6.08 -3.87
N GLY A 441 -11.28 6.79 -4.65
CA GLY A 441 -10.82 8.13 -4.28
C GLY A 441 -9.67 8.15 -3.28
N VAL A 442 -8.94 7.05 -3.09
CA VAL A 442 -7.79 7.00 -2.18
C VAL A 442 -6.75 8.04 -2.59
N ALA A 443 -6.25 8.76 -1.60
CA ALA A 443 -5.29 9.83 -1.77
C ALA A 443 -4.28 9.84 -0.61
N TYR A 444 -3.04 10.20 -0.91
CA TYR A 444 -2.05 10.58 0.10
C TYR A 444 -2.02 12.09 0.17
N VAL A 445 -2.16 12.60 1.38
CA VAL A 445 -1.85 13.98 1.69
C VAL A 445 -0.51 13.98 2.40
N ILE A 446 0.47 14.67 1.82
CA ILE A 446 1.79 14.88 2.42
C ILE A 446 2.01 16.38 2.44
N ARG A 447 2.26 16.93 3.63
CA ARG A 447 2.50 18.37 3.80
C ARG A 447 3.50 18.63 4.92
N PRO A 448 4.26 19.74 4.88
CA PRO A 448 4.96 20.19 6.08
C PRO A 448 3.93 20.65 7.14
N PRO A 449 4.22 20.53 8.45
CA PRO A 449 3.26 20.87 9.52
C PRO A 449 2.64 22.27 9.41
N GLY A 450 3.41 23.26 8.94
CA GLY A 450 2.95 24.65 8.77
C GLY A 450 2.06 24.92 7.55
N ARG A 451 1.85 23.94 6.66
CA ARG A 451 1.02 24.11 5.45
C ARG A 451 -0.42 23.73 5.74
N ALA A 452 -1.31 24.67 6.02
CA ALA A 452 -2.71 24.35 6.36
C ALA A 452 -3.41 23.45 5.32
N LEU A 453 -4.21 22.49 5.80
CA LEU A 453 -5.13 21.73 4.95
C LEU A 453 -6.22 22.67 4.40
N PRO A 454 -6.90 22.31 3.30
CA PRO A 454 -8.10 23.03 2.91
C PRO A 454 -9.13 23.00 4.04
N GLY A 455 -9.99 24.03 4.13
CA GLY A 455 -10.90 24.20 5.28
C GLY A 455 -11.70 22.94 5.68
N ASP A 456 -12.17 22.94 6.92
CA ASP A 456 -12.67 21.77 7.62
C ASP A 456 -13.57 20.86 6.78
N SER A 457 -13.25 19.57 6.82
CA SER A 457 -14.03 18.53 6.18
C SER A 457 -13.92 17.26 7.00
N PRO A 458 -14.99 16.47 7.15
CA PRO A 458 -14.90 15.14 7.73
C PRO A 458 -13.90 14.23 7.01
N ARG A 459 -13.46 14.60 5.80
CA ARG A 459 -12.60 13.80 4.94
C ARG A 459 -11.10 13.97 5.22
N TRP A 460 -10.60 14.98 5.93
CA TRP A 460 -9.15 15.12 6.17
C TRP A 460 -8.80 15.88 7.44
#